data_AF-X6LD56-F1
#
_entry.id   AF-X6LD56-F1
#
_cell.length_a   1.000
_cell.length_b   1.000
_cell.length_c   1.000
_cell.angle_alpha   90.00
_cell.angle_beta   90.00
_cell.angle_gamma   90.00
#
_symmetry.space_group_name_H-M   'P 1'
#
loop_
_entity.id
_entity.type
_entity.pdbx_description
1 polymer ?
#
loop_
_entity_poly.entity_id
_entity_poly.type
_entity_poly.pdbx_seq_one_letter_code
_entity_poly.pdbx_strand_id
1 'polypeptide(L)'
;MKKKKKRMAKVSDPEKNQKPTLRTCMEKRESFNLFVTHLQREFSLENLVASIELYQFAQLLLPLVPLERQKQFQYYNQLGHHKFAPISYIVAQDFTVELKILLFYQKYVSARAHFEVNVPSLIKDEWKSFCETIKSDYDARNLDEIIQSLYVAPDGGDGRSPGQTASDGGIWLMSIFLLLLLLFFYNKSTLAMEHWLNNNTQTTILKKVMMNQTN
;
A
#
# COMPACT_ATOMS: atom_id res chain seq x y z
N MET A 1 -48.07 16.66 -47.96
CA MET A 1 -47.29 15.57 -47.33
C MET A 1 -46.29 16.15 -46.33
N LYS A 2 -46.50 15.99 -45.02
CA LYS A 2 -45.60 16.52 -43.97
C LYS A 2 -44.53 15.47 -43.62
N LYS A 3 -43.27 15.72 -43.98
CA LYS A 3 -42.13 14.85 -43.63
C LYS A 3 -41.89 14.89 -42.12
N LYS A 4 -42.18 13.80 -41.42
CA LYS A 4 -41.95 13.63 -39.98
C LYS A 4 -40.45 13.47 -39.73
N LYS A 5 -39.80 14.50 -39.17
CA LYS A 5 -38.37 14.50 -38.81
C LYS A 5 -38.16 13.60 -37.59
N LYS A 6 -37.69 12.37 -37.83
CA LYS A 6 -37.39 11.38 -36.80
C LYS A 6 -36.15 11.86 -36.02
N ARG A 7 -36.36 12.42 -34.82
CA ARG A 7 -35.28 12.79 -33.90
C ARG A 7 -34.61 11.50 -33.43
N MET A 8 -33.34 11.29 -33.81
CA MET A 8 -32.54 10.20 -33.28
C MET A 8 -32.30 10.46 -31.79
N ALA A 9 -32.71 9.51 -30.96
CA ALA A 9 -32.41 9.53 -29.54
C ALA A 9 -30.89 9.51 -29.37
N LYS A 10 -30.37 10.47 -28.59
CA LYS A 10 -28.95 10.54 -28.22
C LYS A 10 -28.66 9.28 -27.40
N VAL A 11 -28.07 8.26 -28.03
CA VAL A 11 -27.61 7.05 -27.34
C VAL A 11 -26.56 7.54 -26.36
N SER A 12 -26.93 7.64 -25.09
CA SER A 12 -25.99 7.92 -24.02
C SER A 12 -25.11 6.70 -23.87
N ASP A 13 -23.82 6.81 -24.19
CA ASP A 13 -22.83 5.76 -23.93
C ASP A 13 -22.94 5.34 -22.44
N PRO A 14 -23.39 4.11 -22.14
CA PRO A 14 -23.50 3.66 -20.76
C PRO A 14 -22.14 3.61 -20.04
N GLU A 15 -21.03 3.57 -20.79
CA GLU A 15 -19.67 3.59 -20.25
C GLU A 15 -19.24 4.94 -19.66
N LYS A 16 -19.87 6.07 -20.03
CA LYS A 16 -19.40 7.40 -19.58
C LYS A 16 -19.72 7.74 -18.12
N ASN A 17 -20.52 6.93 -17.44
CA ASN A 17 -20.95 7.21 -16.07
C ASN A 17 -20.36 6.26 -15.02
N GLN A 18 -19.47 5.33 -15.41
CA GLN A 18 -18.86 4.44 -14.43
C GLN A 18 -17.78 5.20 -13.66
N LYS A 19 -17.95 5.32 -12.33
CA LYS A 19 -16.96 5.94 -11.46
C LYS A 19 -15.65 5.15 -11.58
N PRO A 20 -14.49 5.82 -11.75
CA PRO A 20 -13.22 5.12 -11.78
C PRO A 20 -13.00 4.39 -10.45
N THR A 21 -12.55 3.15 -10.54
CA THR A 21 -12.12 2.38 -9.37
C THR A 21 -10.67 2.72 -9.05
N LEU A 22 -10.22 2.47 -7.81
CA LEU A 22 -8.82 2.64 -7.43
C LEU A 22 -7.88 1.92 -8.41
N ARG A 23 -8.25 0.69 -8.80
CA ARG A 23 -7.50 -0.09 -9.78
C ARG A 23 -7.30 0.67 -11.10
N THR A 24 -8.38 1.22 -11.66
CA THR A 24 -8.31 1.99 -12.92
C THR A 24 -7.51 3.30 -12.77
N CYS A 25 -7.49 3.91 -11.58
CA CYS A 25 -6.65 5.07 -11.30
C CYS A 25 -5.16 4.73 -11.31
N MET A 26 -4.81 3.51 -10.86
CA MET A 26 -3.42 3.06 -10.74
C MET A 26 -2.85 2.48 -12.06
N GLU A 27 -3.70 2.17 -13.05
CA GLU A 27 -3.30 1.59 -14.34
C GLU A 27 -2.70 2.60 -15.33
N LYS A 28 -3.08 3.89 -15.24
CA LYS A 28 -2.62 4.96 -16.14
C LYS A 28 -1.75 5.95 -15.38
N ARG A 29 -0.64 6.38 -15.99
CA ARG A 29 0.32 7.28 -15.36
C ARG A 29 -0.30 8.64 -15.00
N GLU A 30 -1.13 9.18 -15.87
CA GLU A 30 -1.80 10.47 -15.67
C GLU A 30 -2.79 10.40 -14.49
N SER A 31 -3.60 9.34 -14.45
CA SER A 31 -4.55 9.10 -13.34
C SER A 31 -3.81 8.88 -12.02
N PHE A 32 -2.70 8.14 -12.04
CA PHE A 32 -1.85 7.93 -10.87
C PHE A 32 -1.28 9.26 -10.35
N ASN A 33 -0.75 10.11 -11.23
CA ASN A 33 -0.20 11.42 -10.85
C ASN A 33 -1.28 12.35 -10.25
N LEU A 34 -2.50 12.33 -10.82
CA LEU A 34 -3.63 13.07 -10.26
C LEU A 34 -4.02 12.54 -8.88
N PHE A 35 -4.00 11.22 -8.69
CA PHE A 35 -4.27 10.59 -7.41
C PHE A 35 -3.21 10.94 -6.35
N VAL A 36 -1.92 10.91 -6.71
CA VAL A 36 -0.81 11.36 -5.85
C VAL A 36 -1.01 12.82 -5.45
N THR A 37 -1.33 13.70 -6.41
CA THR A 37 -1.58 15.13 -6.13
C THR A 37 -2.76 15.32 -5.18
N HIS A 38 -3.80 14.50 -5.32
CA HIS A 38 -4.95 14.52 -4.43
C HIS A 38 -4.58 14.08 -3.00
N LEU A 39 -3.89 12.96 -2.84
CA LEU A 39 -3.45 12.49 -1.52
C LEU A 39 -2.46 13.44 -0.84
N GLN A 40 -1.60 14.11 -1.61
CA GLN A 40 -0.73 15.17 -1.08
C GLN A 40 -1.53 16.34 -0.48
N ARG A 41 -2.63 16.75 -1.14
CA ARG A 41 -3.51 17.80 -0.63
C ARG A 41 -4.30 17.37 0.60
N GLU A 42 -4.56 16.08 0.74
CA GLU A 42 -5.24 15.50 1.90
C GLU A 42 -4.28 15.04 3.00
N PHE A 43 -2.97 15.29 2.86
CA PHE A 43 -1.95 14.85 3.80
C PHE A 43 -2.02 13.35 4.12
N SER A 44 -2.28 12.53 3.08
CA SER A 44 -2.51 11.08 3.20
C SER A 44 -1.63 10.25 2.27
N LEU A 45 -0.56 10.85 1.74
CA LEU A 45 0.36 10.23 0.78
C LEU A 45 1.08 9.01 1.38
N GLU A 46 1.30 8.99 2.69
CA GLU A 46 1.94 7.91 3.42
C GLU A 46 1.25 6.56 3.24
N ASN A 47 -0.08 6.57 3.15
CA ASN A 47 -0.86 5.35 2.90
C ASN A 47 -0.53 4.76 1.51
N LEU A 48 -0.45 5.61 0.49
CA LEU A 48 -0.15 5.15 -0.88
C LEU A 48 1.28 4.63 -1.00
N VAL A 49 2.25 5.35 -0.43
CA VAL A 49 3.65 4.96 -0.47
C VAL A 49 3.86 3.66 0.31
N ALA A 50 3.29 3.54 1.52
CA ALA A 50 3.35 2.31 2.31
C ALA A 50 2.79 1.11 1.52
N SER A 51 1.63 1.26 0.90
CA SER A 51 1.02 0.21 0.09
C SER A 51 1.88 -0.23 -1.09
N ILE A 52 2.52 0.72 -1.79
CA ILE A 52 3.42 0.41 -2.91
C ILE A 52 4.65 -0.34 -2.42
N GLU A 53 5.33 0.16 -1.39
CA GLU A 53 6.59 -0.42 -0.93
C GLU A 53 6.38 -1.79 -0.26
N LEU A 54 5.31 -1.95 0.52
CA LEU A 54 4.94 -3.25 1.12
C LEU A 54 4.55 -4.26 0.05
N TYR A 55 3.90 -3.82 -1.03
CA TYR A 55 3.61 -4.69 -2.16
C TYR A 55 4.89 -5.14 -2.89
N GLN A 56 5.83 -4.22 -3.14
CA GLN A 56 7.14 -4.56 -3.72
C GLN A 56 7.91 -5.54 -2.82
N PHE A 57 7.84 -5.36 -1.50
CA PHE A 57 8.43 -6.29 -0.54
C PHE A 57 7.74 -7.66 -0.57
N ALA A 58 6.41 -7.72 -0.65
CA ALA A 58 5.68 -8.97 -0.78
C ALA A 58 6.06 -9.73 -2.07
N GLN A 59 6.32 -9.01 -3.18
CA GLN A 59 6.82 -9.63 -4.41
C GLN A 59 8.21 -10.25 -4.22
N LEU A 60 9.10 -9.64 -3.43
CA LEU A 60 10.41 -10.20 -3.08
C LEU A 60 10.28 -11.53 -2.31
N LEU A 61 9.29 -11.62 -1.43
CA LEU A 61 9.07 -12.81 -0.60
C LEU A 61 8.32 -13.92 -1.34
N LEU A 62 7.63 -13.60 -2.44
CA LEU A 62 6.77 -14.52 -3.17
C LEU A 62 7.48 -15.84 -3.56
N PRO A 63 8.74 -15.85 -4.05
CA PRO A 63 9.45 -17.08 -4.39
C PRO A 63 9.70 -18.03 -3.20
N LEU A 64 9.66 -17.51 -1.97
CA LEU A 64 9.87 -18.29 -0.74
C LEU A 64 8.60 -19.03 -0.29
N VAL A 65 7.46 -18.75 -0.93
CA VAL A 65 6.14 -19.29 -0.56
C VAL A 65 5.75 -20.41 -1.54
N PRO A 66 5.01 -21.47 -1.13
CA PRO A 66 4.52 -22.49 -2.06
C PRO A 66 3.75 -21.93 -3.27
N LEU A 67 3.89 -22.59 -4.42
CA LEU A 67 3.39 -22.12 -5.72
C LEU A 67 1.87 -21.81 -5.72
N GLU A 68 1.08 -22.60 -5.00
CA GLU A 68 -0.37 -22.41 -4.86
C GLU A 68 -0.70 -21.04 -4.25
N ARG A 69 0.06 -20.64 -3.22
CA ARG A 69 -0.09 -19.34 -2.56
C ARG A 69 0.44 -18.21 -3.44
N GLN A 70 1.49 -18.46 -4.22
CA GLN A 70 1.95 -17.48 -5.19
C GLN A 70 0.87 -17.14 -6.22
N LYS A 71 0.20 -18.17 -6.77
CA LYS A 71 -0.91 -18.01 -7.72
C LYS A 71 -2.08 -17.25 -7.08
N GLN A 72 -2.44 -17.58 -5.84
CA GLN A 72 -3.47 -16.85 -5.09
C GLN A 72 -3.09 -15.37 -4.92
N PHE A 73 -1.87 -15.09 -4.47
CA PHE A 73 -1.37 -13.73 -4.31
C PHE A 73 -1.45 -12.95 -5.63
N GLN A 74 -0.99 -13.55 -6.74
CA GLN A 74 -1.06 -12.94 -8.07
C GLN A 74 -2.50 -12.69 -8.52
N TYR A 75 -3.44 -13.58 -8.21
CA TYR A 75 -4.86 -13.43 -8.55
C TYR A 75 -5.54 -12.29 -7.78
N TYR A 76 -5.33 -12.21 -6.47
CA TYR A 76 -5.94 -11.16 -5.64
C TYR A 76 -5.26 -9.81 -5.81
N ASN A 77 -3.96 -9.82 -6.09
CA ASN A 77 -3.17 -8.60 -6.20
C ASN A 77 -2.73 -8.32 -7.65
N GLN A 78 -3.62 -8.55 -8.62
CA GLN A 78 -3.51 -8.08 -10.02
C GLN A 78 -3.58 -6.54 -10.15
N LEU A 79 -3.12 -5.88 -9.11
CA LEU A 79 -3.01 -4.47 -8.92
C LEU A 79 -1.68 -4.11 -9.59
N GLY A 80 -1.73 -3.60 -10.83
CA GLY A 80 -0.58 -3.04 -11.55
C GLY A 80 -0.01 -1.77 -10.90
N HIS A 81 -0.16 -1.64 -9.58
CA HIS A 81 -0.11 -0.43 -8.77
C HIS A 81 1.25 0.23 -8.68
N HIS A 82 2.28 -0.44 -9.19
CA HIS A 82 3.67 -0.07 -9.02
C HIS A 82 4.39 0.11 -10.36
N LYS A 83 3.72 -0.08 -11.51
CA LYS A 83 4.39 0.04 -12.82
C LYS A 83 5.07 1.40 -13.03
N PHE A 84 4.52 2.45 -12.43
CA PHE A 84 5.05 3.82 -12.50
C PHE A 84 5.74 4.27 -11.21
N ALA A 85 5.65 3.47 -10.15
CA ALA A 85 6.21 3.84 -8.86
C ALA A 85 7.70 3.45 -8.82
N PRO A 86 8.56 4.31 -8.24
CA PRO A 86 9.95 3.94 -8.02
C PRO A 86 10.04 2.72 -7.10
N ILE A 87 11.11 1.93 -7.25
CA ILE A 87 11.40 0.85 -6.32
C ILE A 87 11.78 1.47 -4.97
N SER A 88 11.16 0.98 -3.90
CA SER A 88 11.49 1.34 -2.53
C SER A 88 12.98 1.17 -2.29
N TYR A 89 13.62 2.17 -1.69
CA TYR A 89 15.02 2.05 -1.27
C TYR A 89 15.22 0.85 -0.35
N ILE A 90 14.32 0.62 0.62
CA ILE A 90 14.38 -0.52 1.54
C ILE A 90 14.34 -1.84 0.76
N VAL A 91 13.51 -1.94 -0.29
CA VAL A 91 13.40 -3.15 -1.11
C VAL A 91 14.61 -3.33 -2.03
N ALA A 92 15.15 -2.25 -2.61
CA ALA A 92 16.26 -2.28 -3.55
C ALA A 92 17.62 -2.61 -2.91
N GLN A 93 17.84 -2.23 -1.64
CA GLN A 93 19.09 -2.51 -0.94
C GLN A 93 19.28 -4.01 -0.65
N ASP A 94 20.52 -4.48 -0.59
CA ASP A 94 20.86 -5.87 -0.24
C ASP A 94 20.81 -6.10 1.27
N PHE A 95 19.64 -5.86 1.85
CA PHE A 95 19.34 -6.15 3.25
C PHE A 95 18.69 -7.52 3.40
N THR A 96 18.90 -8.14 4.55
CA THR A 96 18.15 -9.35 4.92
C THR A 96 16.66 -9.05 5.03
N VAL A 97 15.82 -10.08 4.91
CA VAL A 97 14.36 -9.96 5.01
C VAL A 97 13.96 -9.39 6.37
N GLU A 98 14.61 -9.89 7.42
CA GLU A 98 14.55 -9.46 8.81
C GLU A 98 14.75 -7.95 8.93
N LEU A 99 15.84 -7.44 8.37
CA LEU A 99 16.21 -6.03 8.45
C LEU A 99 15.21 -5.17 7.67
N LYS A 100 14.76 -5.62 6.49
CA LYS A 100 13.71 -4.92 5.74
C LYS A 100 12.42 -4.80 6.55
N ILE A 101 11.99 -5.85 7.26
CA ILE A 101 10.82 -5.82 8.14
C ILE A 101 11.00 -4.76 9.23
N LEU A 102 12.15 -4.75 9.91
CA LEU A 102 12.45 -3.77 10.95
C LEU A 102 12.44 -2.33 10.41
N LEU A 103 12.99 -2.10 9.22
CA LEU A 103 12.98 -0.80 8.56
C LEU A 103 11.56 -0.36 8.17
N PHE A 104 10.72 -1.28 7.66
CA PHE A 104 9.31 -0.99 7.37
C PHE A 104 8.51 -0.63 8.63
N TYR A 105 8.72 -1.36 9.73
CA TYR A 105 8.11 -1.04 11.02
C TYR A 105 8.49 0.37 11.47
N GLN A 106 9.78 0.74 11.42
CA GLN A 106 10.24 2.07 11.83
C GLN A 106 9.73 3.18 10.92
N LYS A 107 9.60 2.91 9.62
CA LYS A 107 9.13 3.90 8.65
C LYS A 107 7.64 4.18 8.74
N TYR A 108 6.82 3.18 9.04
CA TYR A 108 5.35 3.28 8.87
C TYR A 108 4.49 3.00 10.10
N VAL A 109 4.98 2.30 11.13
CA VAL A 109 4.11 1.84 12.23
C VAL A 109 4.60 2.18 13.62
N SER A 110 5.91 2.30 13.80
CA SER A 110 6.49 2.80 15.04
C SER A 110 5.80 4.10 15.46
N ALA A 111 5.54 4.29 16.75
CA ALA A 111 4.96 5.53 17.28
C ALA A 111 5.84 6.78 17.05
N ARG A 112 7.08 6.57 16.57
CA ARG A 112 8.03 7.62 16.17
C ARG A 112 8.23 7.71 14.66
N ALA A 113 7.43 6.98 13.88
CA ALA A 113 7.54 6.98 12.42
C ALA A 113 7.21 8.37 11.86
N HIS A 114 8.14 8.93 11.09
CA HIS A 114 7.88 10.19 10.38
C HIS A 114 6.79 10.07 9.30
N PHE A 115 6.53 8.85 8.86
CA PHE A 115 5.55 8.52 7.84
C PHE A 115 4.56 7.48 8.36
N GLU A 116 4.11 7.68 9.61
CA GLU A 116 3.23 6.78 10.33
C GLU A 116 1.89 6.60 9.62
N VAL A 117 1.55 5.36 9.30
CA VAL A 117 0.25 4.97 8.75
C VAL A 117 -0.73 4.80 9.91
N ASN A 118 -1.93 5.33 9.72
CA ASN A 118 -3.00 5.20 10.71
C ASN A 118 -3.57 3.77 10.75
N VAL A 119 -2.93 2.89 11.52
CA VAL A 119 -3.38 1.51 11.77
C VAL A 119 -3.90 1.34 13.22
N PRO A 120 -4.83 0.39 13.47
CA PRO A 120 -5.33 0.13 14.82
C PRO A 120 -4.21 -0.23 15.81
N SER A 121 -4.35 0.17 17.07
CA SER A 121 -3.33 -0.06 18.11
C SER A 121 -2.97 -1.53 18.28
N LEU A 122 -3.96 -2.43 18.22
CA LEU A 122 -3.75 -3.88 18.27
C LEU A 122 -2.73 -4.35 17.22
N ILE A 123 -2.83 -3.83 15.99
CA ILE A 123 -1.89 -4.16 14.91
C ILE A 123 -0.50 -3.60 15.19
N LYS A 124 -0.42 -2.39 15.77
CA LYS A 124 0.88 -1.79 16.17
C LYS A 124 1.56 -2.65 17.23
N ASP A 125 0.80 -3.12 18.21
CA ASP A 125 1.31 -3.96 19.30
C ASP A 125 1.79 -5.33 18.80
N GLU A 126 1.04 -5.95 17.89
CA GLU A 126 1.44 -7.20 17.22
C GLU A 126 2.73 -7.04 16.42
N TRP A 127 2.83 -5.98 15.61
CA TRP A 127 4.04 -5.71 14.83
C TRP A 127 5.24 -5.35 15.71
N LYS A 128 5.01 -4.60 16.80
CA LYS A 128 6.05 -4.27 17.77
C LYS A 128 6.60 -5.54 18.42
N SER A 129 5.73 -6.41 18.93
CA SER A 129 6.13 -7.70 19.52
C SER A 129 6.93 -8.55 18.54
N PHE A 130 6.45 -8.65 17.30
CA PHE A 130 7.16 -9.38 16.24
C PHE A 130 8.55 -8.80 15.94
N CYS A 131 8.68 -7.47 15.88
CA CYS A 131 9.97 -6.81 15.66
C CYS A 131 10.93 -7.00 16.85
N GLU A 132 10.42 -7.05 18.08
CA GLU A 132 11.22 -7.37 19.27
C GLU A 132 11.78 -8.81 19.20
N THR A 133 10.99 -9.76 18.71
CA THR A 133 11.46 -11.13 18.43
C THR A 133 12.57 -11.15 17.39
N ILE A 134 12.38 -10.51 16.23
CA ILE A 134 13.43 -10.44 15.19
C ILE A 134 14.72 -9.86 15.76
N LYS A 135 14.62 -8.77 16.53
CA LYS A 135 15.81 -8.13 17.13
C LYS A 135 16.55 -9.07 18.07
N SER A 136 15.81 -9.85 18.87
CA SER A 136 16.39 -10.84 19.78
C SER A 136 17.07 -11.98 19.03
N ASP A 137 16.42 -12.51 17.99
CA ASP A 137 16.88 -13.71 17.28
C ASP A 137 18.09 -13.43 16.36
N TYR A 138 18.16 -12.23 15.79
CA TYR A 138 19.16 -11.86 14.77
C TYR A 138 20.25 -10.93 15.27
N ASP A 139 20.31 -10.72 16.59
CA ASP A 139 21.26 -9.82 17.25
C ASP A 139 21.31 -8.42 16.58
N ALA A 140 20.16 -7.92 16.13
CA ALA A 140 20.04 -6.67 15.39
C ALA A 140 20.17 -5.44 16.30
N ARG A 141 21.18 -5.42 17.18
CA ARG A 141 21.47 -4.32 18.11
C ARG A 141 21.86 -3.03 17.41
N ASN A 142 22.40 -3.14 16.18
CA ASN A 142 22.87 -2.00 15.40
C ASN A 142 21.78 -1.39 14.51
N LEU A 143 20.50 -1.74 14.71
CA LEU A 143 19.40 -1.20 13.89
C LEU A 143 19.37 0.34 13.93
N ASP A 144 19.61 0.93 15.10
CA ASP A 144 19.60 2.38 15.27
C ASP A 144 20.74 3.05 14.48
N GLU A 145 21.94 2.43 14.42
CA GLU A 145 23.07 2.91 13.62
C GLU A 145 22.76 2.80 12.11
N ILE A 146 22.17 1.68 11.68
CA ILE A 146 21.74 1.50 10.28
C ILE A 146 20.72 2.58 9.93
N ILE A 147 19.68 2.77 10.76
CA ILE A 147 18.66 3.80 10.55
C ILE A 147 19.30 5.18 10.46
N GLN A 148 20.19 5.53 11.39
CA GLN A 148 20.92 6.80 11.33
C GLN A 148 21.70 6.94 10.02
N SER A 149 22.43 5.90 9.58
CA SER A 149 23.17 5.92 8.31
C SER A 149 22.27 6.11 7.09
N LEU A 150 20.99 5.71 7.15
CA LEU A 150 20.03 5.95 6.07
C LEU A 150 19.53 7.40 6.00
N TYR A 151 19.56 8.13 7.11
CA TYR A 151 19.06 9.51 7.21
C TYR A 151 20.16 10.57 7.26
N VAL A 152 21.42 10.18 7.50
CA VAL A 152 22.55 11.08 7.34
C VAL A 152 22.76 11.32 5.85
N ALA A 153 22.46 12.55 5.40
CA ALA A 153 22.77 12.99 4.05
C ALA A 153 24.27 12.74 3.78
N PRO A 154 24.65 12.26 2.59
CA PRO A 154 26.04 11.99 2.29
C PRO A 154 26.79 13.31 2.15
N ASP A 155 27.23 13.88 3.26
CA ASP A 155 28.42 14.73 3.26
C ASP A 155 29.60 13.78 3.04
N GLY A 156 30.23 13.92 1.87
CA GLY A 156 31.10 12.93 1.25
C GLY A 156 32.14 12.26 2.16
N GLY A 157 32.33 10.95 2.00
CA GLY A 157 33.39 10.22 2.67
C GLY A 157 33.48 8.75 2.24
N ASP A 158 34.67 8.34 1.83
CA ASP A 158 35.05 7.08 1.19
C ASP A 158 34.64 5.78 1.90
N GLY A 159 34.38 4.76 1.08
CA GLY A 159 33.80 3.51 1.48
C GLY A 159 34.73 2.48 2.11
N ARG A 160 34.07 1.47 2.71
CA ARG A 160 34.50 0.08 2.86
C ARG A 160 33.36 -0.77 3.43
N SER A 161 33.02 -1.88 2.77
CA SER A 161 32.13 -2.94 3.28
C SER A 161 32.94 -4.12 3.81
N PRO A 162 32.43 -4.80 4.85
CA PRO A 162 32.39 -6.27 4.88
C PRO A 162 31.01 -6.74 5.39
N GLY A 163 30.48 -7.94 5.21
CA GLY A 163 30.94 -9.24 4.72
C GLY A 163 29.89 -10.24 5.27
N GLN A 164 29.27 -11.03 4.40
CA GLN A 164 28.16 -11.94 4.74
C GLN A 164 28.65 -13.21 5.45
N THR A 165 27.85 -13.69 6.42
CA THR A 165 27.74 -15.13 6.72
C THR A 165 26.27 -15.47 7.02
N ALA A 166 25.72 -16.42 6.27
CA ALA A 166 24.40 -17.00 6.49
C ALA A 166 24.48 -18.16 7.49
N SER A 167 23.45 -18.30 8.32
CA SER A 167 23.15 -19.55 9.03
C SER A 167 21.64 -19.81 9.01
N ASP A 168 21.30 -20.99 8.51
CA ASP A 168 19.98 -21.61 8.50
C ASP A 168 19.38 -21.77 9.91
N GLY A 169 18.04 -21.73 9.98
CA GLY A 169 17.32 -22.57 10.94
C GLY A 169 16.08 -21.98 11.61
N GLY A 170 14.95 -21.98 10.89
CA GLY A 170 13.69 -22.52 11.42
C GLY A 170 12.98 -21.78 12.55
N ILE A 171 12.04 -20.89 12.15
CA ILE A 171 10.73 -20.53 12.76
C ILE A 171 9.98 -19.50 11.84
N TRP A 172 10.66 -19.00 10.80
CA TRP A 172 10.28 -17.96 9.83
C TRP A 172 9.02 -18.13 8.96
N LEU A 173 8.30 -19.25 9.03
CA LEU A 173 7.12 -19.49 8.19
C LEU A 173 5.79 -18.99 8.80
N MET A 174 5.75 -18.68 10.10
CA MET A 174 4.54 -18.13 10.76
C MET A 174 4.41 -16.60 10.65
N SER A 175 5.44 -15.88 10.23
CA SER A 175 5.39 -14.40 10.13
C SER A 175 5.11 -13.89 8.72
N ILE A 176 5.43 -14.72 7.71
CA ILE A 176 4.83 -14.64 6.37
C ILE A 176 3.29 -14.79 6.46
N PHE A 177 2.79 -15.54 7.45
CA PHE A 177 1.37 -15.68 7.76
C PHE A 177 0.73 -14.38 8.30
N LEU A 178 1.48 -13.56 9.05
CA LEU A 178 1.01 -12.23 9.53
C LEU A 178 1.09 -11.15 8.44
N LEU A 179 2.09 -11.25 7.57
CA LEU A 179 2.23 -10.40 6.38
C LEU A 179 1.09 -10.65 5.37
N LEU A 180 0.56 -11.88 5.32
CA LEU A 180 -0.67 -12.25 4.60
C LEU A 180 -1.96 -11.83 5.34
N LEU A 181 -1.95 -11.76 6.67
CA LEU A 181 -3.08 -11.23 7.45
C LEU A 181 -3.28 -9.72 7.22
N LEU A 182 -2.22 -8.95 7.01
CA LEU A 182 -2.34 -7.55 6.61
C LEU A 182 -2.85 -7.36 5.17
N LEU A 183 -2.51 -8.29 4.25
CA LEU A 183 -3.18 -8.40 2.95
C LEU A 183 -4.68 -8.77 3.10
N PHE A 184 -5.05 -9.47 4.17
CA PHE A 184 -6.44 -9.82 4.52
C PHE A 184 -7.22 -8.64 5.15
N PHE A 185 -6.56 -7.77 5.93
CA PHE A 185 -7.16 -6.54 6.48
C PHE A 185 -7.27 -5.41 5.45
N TYR A 186 -6.42 -5.40 4.42
CA TYR A 186 -6.54 -4.50 3.27
C TYR A 186 -7.89 -4.65 2.54
N ASN A 187 -8.53 -5.82 2.63
CA ASN A 187 -9.88 -6.07 2.09
C ASN A 187 -11.00 -5.40 2.93
N LYS A 188 -10.73 -5.09 4.20
CA LYS A 188 -11.65 -4.34 5.07
C LYS A 188 -11.55 -2.83 4.86
N SER A 189 -10.38 -2.34 4.45
CA SER A 189 -10.14 -0.93 4.12
C SER A 189 -10.74 -0.53 2.78
N THR A 190 -10.74 -1.41 1.78
CA THR A 190 -11.52 -1.23 0.54
C THR A 190 -13.01 -1.25 0.82
N LEU A 191 -13.51 -2.13 1.69
CA LEU A 191 -14.89 -2.12 2.17
C LEU A 191 -15.25 -0.85 2.96
N ALA A 192 -14.35 -0.34 3.81
CA ALA A 192 -14.56 0.90 4.55
C ALA A 192 -14.55 2.13 3.63
N MET A 193 -13.69 2.13 2.60
CA MET A 193 -13.64 3.17 1.57
C MET A 193 -14.85 3.10 0.64
N GLU A 194 -15.31 1.91 0.24
CA GLU A 194 -16.56 1.69 -0.50
C GLU A 194 -17.80 2.07 0.31
N HIS A 195 -17.83 1.75 1.61
CA HIS A 195 -18.94 2.09 2.51
C HIS A 195 -18.97 3.59 2.81
N TRP A 196 -17.81 4.23 2.97
CA TRP A 196 -17.68 5.69 3.09
C TRP A 196 -18.10 6.40 1.79
N LEU A 197 -17.64 5.91 0.63
CA LEU A 197 -18.05 6.42 -0.68
C LEU A 197 -19.57 6.25 -0.89
N ASN A 198 -20.15 5.10 -0.55
CA ASN A 198 -21.60 4.87 -0.69
C ASN A 198 -22.44 5.75 0.24
N ASN A 199 -22.04 5.93 1.50
CA ASN A 199 -22.78 6.75 2.47
C ASN A 199 -22.71 8.25 2.16
N ASN A 200 -21.58 8.74 1.63
CA ASN A 200 -21.45 10.13 1.20
C ASN A 200 -22.14 10.41 -0.15
N THR A 201 -22.27 9.41 -1.02
CA THR A 201 -23.05 9.60 -2.26
C THR A 201 -24.56 9.60 -1.99
N GLN A 202 -25.05 8.75 -1.06
CA GLN A 202 -26.46 8.72 -0.69
C GLN A 202 -26.93 10.00 0.02
N THR A 203 -26.12 10.55 0.94
CA THR A 203 -26.45 11.82 1.62
C THR A 203 -26.49 13.01 0.67
N THR A 204 -25.69 13.01 -0.39
CA THR A 204 -25.71 14.06 -1.42
C THR A 204 -26.93 13.95 -2.34
N ILE A 205 -27.36 12.71 -2.66
CA ILE A 205 -28.56 12.46 -3.48
C ILE A 205 -29.85 12.76 -2.69
N LEU A 206 -29.94 12.35 -1.43
CA LEU A 206 -31.07 12.64 -0.55
C LEU A 206 -31.24 14.16 -0.31
N LYS A 207 -30.16 14.91 -0.09
CA LYS A 207 -30.23 16.39 0.00
C LYS A 207 -30.75 17.03 -1.29
N LYS A 208 -30.39 16.49 -2.45
CA LYS A 208 -30.83 17.00 -3.76
C LYS A 208 -32.29 16.66 -4.08
N VAL A 209 -32.77 15.49 -3.65
CA VAL A 209 -34.18 15.09 -3.78
C VAL A 209 -35.06 15.89 -2.83
N MET A 210 -34.62 16.15 -1.60
CA MET A 210 -35.38 16.94 -0.63
C MET A 210 -35.41 18.44 -0.97
N MET A 211 -34.37 18.99 -1.61
CA MET A 211 -34.38 20.39 -2.09
C MET A 211 -35.21 20.63 -3.36
N ASN A 212 -35.56 19.58 -4.13
CA ASN A 212 -36.40 19.71 -5.33
C ASN A 212 -37.89 19.47 -5.07
N GLN A 213 -38.30 19.16 -3.83
CA GLN A 213 -39.71 19.00 -3.44
C GLN A 213 -40.28 20.24 -2.73
N THR A 214 -39.51 21.33 -2.65
CA THR A 214 -39.89 22.57 -1.92
C THR A 214 -40.05 23.80 -2.82
N ASN A 215 -40.16 23.63 -4.15
CA ASN A 215 -40.53 24.68 -5.09
C ASN A 215 -41.73 24.24 -5.94
#